data_AF-A0A1V3RRG7-F1
#
_entry.id   AF-A0A1V3RRG7-F1
#
_cell.length_a   1.000
_cell.length_b   1.000
_cell.length_c   1.000
_cell.angle_alpha   90.00
_cell.angle_beta   90.00
_cell.angle_gamma   90.00
#
_symmetry.space_group_name_H-M   'P 1'
#
loop_
_entity.id
_entity.type
_entity.pdbx_description
1 polymer ?
#
loop_
_entity_poly.entity_id
_entity_poly.type
_entity_poly.pdbx_seq_one_letter_code
_entity_poly.pdbx_strand_id
1 'polypeptide(L)'
;MNTPARQFKFSGRIAPQDVLHQTTTTALGSTAPDEHYLAPTTVSVTITTPAPTHVIGVPQYSPTVVGNPAGGYNPAGDCNGNFMSAKFQPNNNCYAYSCNITPNTFPQPGRATGSLLTAADMTGTVASVGATVSGYAVNDGLQFVGTTMTDLMSFKSTHQGTTPPGLLGAGNLGGHFVALMISPAGDANWPGDYHWARCDNSSGGCNSWSQKDGNDQVTNFDFAGSPITDPSTANWTVNQGPVSAGSPSAGSDQLVSYAFYCYMFVPSSGVDII
;
A
#
# COMPACT_ATOMS: atom_id res chain seq x y z
N MET A 1 -1.01 -22.58 -47.40
CA MET A 1 0.01 -21.93 -46.55
C MET A 1 -0.56 -21.83 -45.14
N ASN A 2 -0.01 -22.57 -44.19
CA ASN A 2 -0.49 -22.63 -42.81
C ASN A 2 -0.27 -21.27 -42.13
N THR A 3 -1.34 -20.67 -41.61
CA THR A 3 -1.26 -19.52 -40.71
C THR A 3 -0.56 -19.99 -39.42
N PRO A 4 0.54 -19.35 -38.97
CA PRO A 4 1.19 -19.78 -37.74
C PRO A 4 0.22 -19.55 -36.57
N ALA A 5 -0.07 -20.61 -35.82
CA ALA A 5 -0.84 -20.50 -34.58
C ALA A 5 -0.10 -19.52 -33.66
N ARG A 6 -0.73 -18.40 -33.29
CA ARG A 6 -0.19 -17.50 -32.27
C ARG A 6 -0.06 -18.31 -30.98
N GLN A 7 1.18 -18.59 -30.60
CA GLN A 7 1.46 -19.23 -29.31
C GLN A 7 1.07 -18.24 -28.21
N PHE A 8 0.32 -18.73 -27.22
CA PHE A 8 -0.10 -17.93 -26.08
C PHE A 8 1.12 -17.29 -25.39
N LYS A 9 1.00 -16.00 -25.05
CA LYS A 9 1.97 -15.31 -24.20
C LYS A 9 1.82 -15.87 -22.78
N PHE A 10 2.84 -16.59 -22.30
CA PHE A 10 2.94 -16.93 -20.89
C PHE A 10 3.58 -15.75 -20.14
N SER A 11 3.01 -15.38 -18.99
CA SER A 11 3.57 -14.31 -18.15
C SER A 11 5.04 -14.63 -17.81
N GLY A 12 5.94 -13.66 -18.00
CA GLY A 12 7.36 -13.78 -17.64
C GLY A 12 8.27 -14.51 -18.65
N ARG A 13 7.76 -15.02 -19.77
CA ARG A 13 8.62 -15.54 -20.86
C ARG A 13 8.19 -15.00 -22.21
N ILE A 14 9.07 -14.22 -22.84
CA ILE A 14 8.90 -13.74 -24.21
C ILE A 14 9.37 -14.85 -25.14
N ALA A 15 8.54 -15.23 -26.12
CA ALA A 15 8.92 -16.25 -27.08
C ALA A 15 10.06 -15.74 -27.99
N PRO A 16 11.03 -16.59 -28.39
CA PRO A 16 12.15 -16.18 -29.26
C PRO A 16 11.73 -15.58 -30.62
N GLN A 17 10.48 -15.77 -31.02
CA GLN A 17 9.90 -15.21 -32.25
C GLN A 17 9.07 -13.93 -32.04
N ASP A 18 8.83 -13.51 -30.80
CA ASP A 18 8.07 -12.29 -30.48
C ASP A 18 8.99 -11.06 -30.44
N VAL A 19 9.40 -10.63 -31.64
CA VAL A 19 10.36 -9.53 -31.85
C VAL A 19 9.89 -8.18 -31.30
N LEU A 20 8.60 -8.02 -31.01
CA LEU A 20 8.03 -6.77 -30.48
C LEU A 20 8.18 -6.64 -28.96
N HIS A 21 8.39 -7.76 -28.25
CA HIS A 21 8.45 -7.78 -26.78
C HIS A 21 9.78 -8.29 -26.24
N GLN A 22 10.75 -8.63 -27.10
CA GLN A 22 12.07 -9.08 -26.65
C GLN A 22 12.81 -8.00 -25.89
N THR A 23 13.46 -8.38 -24.80
CA THR A 23 14.47 -7.54 -24.13
C THR A 23 15.65 -7.34 -25.08
N THR A 24 15.85 -6.10 -25.52
CA THR A 24 17.06 -5.68 -26.24
C THR A 24 18.15 -5.37 -25.22
N THR A 25 19.27 -6.10 -25.29
CA THR A 25 20.43 -5.88 -24.43
C THR A 25 21.50 -5.12 -25.19
N THR A 26 22.08 -4.08 -24.58
CA THR A 26 23.24 -3.39 -25.14
C THR A 26 24.53 -3.77 -24.45
N ALA A 27 25.65 -3.53 -25.13
CA ALA A 27 26.96 -3.61 -24.52
C ALA A 27 27.06 -2.55 -23.40
N LEU A 28 27.70 -2.91 -22.29
CA LEU A 28 27.89 -2.03 -21.14
C LEU A 28 28.51 -0.69 -21.59
N GLY A 29 27.82 0.42 -21.35
CA GLY A 29 28.26 1.77 -21.74
C GLY A 29 27.83 2.23 -23.14
N SER A 30 27.06 1.44 -23.89
CA SER A 30 26.46 1.88 -25.17
C SER A 30 25.01 2.31 -25.01
N THR A 31 24.58 3.26 -25.85
CA THR A 31 23.21 3.78 -25.92
C THR A 31 22.22 2.65 -26.22
N ALA A 32 21.13 2.58 -25.43
CA ALA A 32 20.04 1.63 -25.68
C ALA A 32 19.46 1.84 -27.10
N PRO A 33 19.32 0.79 -27.94
CA PRO A 33 18.91 0.93 -29.33
C PRO A 33 17.46 1.40 -29.48
N ASP A 34 16.65 1.22 -28.43
CA ASP A 34 15.29 1.74 -28.32
C ASP A 34 15.12 2.32 -26.92
N GLU A 35 14.93 3.64 -26.82
CA GLU A 35 14.70 4.39 -25.58
C GLU A 35 13.29 4.14 -24.98
N HIS A 36 12.76 2.92 -25.07
CA HIS A 36 11.47 2.56 -24.50
C HIS A 36 11.57 2.16 -23.02
N TYR A 37 12.66 2.51 -22.35
CA TYR A 37 12.62 2.72 -20.92
C TYR A 37 11.93 4.07 -20.70
N LEU A 38 10.61 4.07 -20.47
CA LEU A 38 9.97 5.20 -19.81
C LEU A 38 10.57 5.26 -18.40
N ALA A 39 11.73 5.90 -18.29
CA ALA A 39 12.37 6.16 -17.01
C ALA A 39 11.34 6.85 -16.12
N PRO A 40 11.23 6.47 -14.84
CA PRO A 40 10.29 7.12 -13.95
C PRO A 40 10.59 8.63 -13.92
N THR A 41 9.55 9.44 -13.84
CA THR A 41 9.73 10.86 -13.57
C THR A 41 10.13 11.03 -12.10
N THR A 42 11.13 11.84 -11.81
CA THR A 42 11.51 12.12 -10.43
C THR A 42 10.66 13.26 -9.88
N VAL A 43 9.92 12.99 -8.80
CA VAL A 43 9.18 14.00 -8.05
C VAL A 43 10.04 14.47 -6.89
N SER A 44 10.31 15.78 -6.83
CA SER A 44 11.07 16.38 -5.73
C SER A 44 10.19 16.58 -4.50
N VAL A 45 10.64 16.07 -3.35
CA VAL A 45 9.92 16.18 -2.07
C VAL A 45 10.84 16.81 -1.03
N THR A 46 10.35 17.84 -0.35
CA THR A 46 11.09 18.50 0.73
C THR A 46 10.83 17.76 2.04
N ILE A 47 11.85 17.09 2.57
CA ILE A 47 11.82 16.42 3.87
C ILE A 47 12.25 17.41 4.94
N THR A 48 11.41 17.62 5.95
CA THR A 48 11.68 18.46 7.12
C THR A 48 11.86 17.63 8.39
N THR A 49 11.32 16.41 8.40
CA THR A 49 11.45 15.44 9.50
C THR A 49 11.93 14.11 8.94
N PRO A 50 13.03 13.53 9.44
CA PRO A 50 13.92 14.09 10.47
C PRO A 50 14.72 15.29 9.94
N ALA A 51 15.13 16.17 10.84
CA ALA A 51 16.03 17.27 10.52
C ALA A 51 17.44 16.75 10.15
N PRO A 52 18.23 17.48 9.35
CA PRO A 52 17.93 18.79 8.76
C PRO A 52 17.02 18.71 7.53
N THR A 53 16.42 19.85 7.15
CA THR A 53 15.60 19.95 5.93
C THR A 53 16.45 19.67 4.68
N HIS A 54 15.97 18.78 3.83
CA HIS A 54 16.62 18.42 2.57
C HIS A 54 15.59 18.01 1.50
N VAL A 55 15.98 17.99 0.22
CA VAL A 55 15.12 17.56 -0.88
C VAL A 55 15.54 16.17 -1.33
N ILE A 56 14.57 15.26 -1.46
CA ILE A 56 14.76 13.93 -2.03
C ILE A 56 14.07 13.86 -3.40
N GLY A 57 14.55 12.95 -4.27
CA GLY A 57 13.88 12.59 -5.51
C GLY A 57 13.16 11.27 -5.37
N VAL A 58 11.84 11.25 -5.58
CA VAL A 58 11.01 10.05 -5.54
C VAL A 58 10.69 9.60 -6.97
N PRO A 59 11.07 8.38 -7.39
CA PRO A 59 10.71 7.86 -8.71
C PRO A 59 9.20 7.62 -8.83
N GLN A 60 8.56 8.22 -9.83
CA GLN A 60 7.16 8.00 -10.19
C GLN A 60 7.06 7.29 -11.54
N TYR A 61 6.48 6.09 -11.54
CA TYR A 61 6.43 5.20 -12.70
C TYR A 61 5.20 5.41 -13.61
N SER A 62 4.22 6.20 -13.16
CA SER A 62 3.04 6.61 -13.91
C SER A 62 2.31 7.74 -13.17
N PRO A 63 1.50 8.59 -13.84
CA PRO A 63 0.71 9.61 -13.16
C PRO A 63 -0.15 9.04 -12.04
N THR A 64 -0.36 9.83 -10.99
CA THR A 64 -1.23 9.47 -9.88
C THR A 64 -2.66 9.22 -10.37
N VAL A 65 -3.26 8.11 -9.93
CA VAL A 65 -4.69 7.84 -10.12
C VAL A 65 -5.35 7.82 -8.75
N VAL A 66 -6.34 8.70 -8.57
CA VAL A 66 -7.17 8.74 -7.36
C VAL A 66 -8.42 7.91 -7.62
N GLY A 67 -8.70 6.95 -6.76
CA GLY A 67 -9.90 6.13 -6.84
C GLY A 67 -11.15 6.90 -6.40
N ASN A 68 -12.31 6.41 -6.81
CA ASN A 68 -13.58 6.87 -6.24
C ASN A 68 -13.65 6.55 -4.73
N PRO A 69 -14.54 7.20 -3.96
CA PRO A 69 -14.78 6.80 -2.57
C PRO A 69 -14.97 5.28 -2.45
N ALA A 70 -14.20 4.62 -1.58
CA ALA A 70 -14.18 3.17 -1.50
C ALA A 70 -15.54 2.64 -1.02
N GLY A 71 -16.32 2.10 -1.97
CA GLY A 71 -17.69 1.61 -1.74
C GLY A 71 -17.82 0.09 -1.83
N GLY A 72 -16.71 -0.65 -1.88
CA GLY A 72 -16.71 -2.10 -2.02
C GLY A 72 -15.34 -2.67 -2.35
N TYR A 73 -15.21 -3.99 -2.22
CA TYR A 73 -14.04 -4.73 -2.66
C TYR A 73 -14.03 -4.86 -4.19
N ASN A 74 -13.27 -4.00 -4.87
CA ASN A 74 -13.17 -3.99 -6.33
C ASN A 74 -11.74 -3.68 -6.81
N PRO A 75 -10.73 -4.50 -6.46
CA PRO A 75 -9.34 -4.19 -6.81
C PRO A 75 -9.07 -4.08 -8.31
N ALA A 76 -9.87 -4.74 -9.16
CA ALA A 76 -9.76 -4.66 -10.61
C ALA A 76 -10.25 -3.31 -11.18
N GLY A 77 -11.19 -2.65 -10.51
CA GLY A 77 -11.70 -1.33 -10.90
C GLY A 77 -11.04 -0.16 -10.14
N ASP A 78 -10.58 -0.41 -8.91
CA ASP A 78 -9.94 0.59 -8.06
C ASP A 78 -8.71 1.19 -8.76
N CYS A 79 -8.66 2.53 -8.79
CA CYS A 79 -7.60 3.29 -9.46
C CYS A 79 -7.32 2.81 -10.90
N ASN A 80 -8.36 2.55 -11.68
CA ASN A 80 -8.27 2.03 -13.06
C ASN A 80 -7.52 0.68 -13.16
N GLY A 81 -7.59 -0.14 -12.10
CA GLY A 81 -6.95 -1.46 -12.04
C GLY A 81 -5.44 -1.40 -11.78
N ASN A 82 -4.88 -0.23 -11.43
CA ASN A 82 -3.45 -0.08 -11.18
C ASN A 82 -2.94 -0.98 -10.04
N PHE A 83 -3.77 -1.31 -9.04
CA PHE A 83 -3.42 -2.24 -7.97
C PHE A 83 -3.26 -3.69 -8.44
N MET A 84 -3.84 -4.06 -9.58
CA MET A 84 -3.79 -5.42 -10.14
C MET A 84 -2.91 -5.50 -11.40
N SER A 85 -2.51 -4.37 -11.95
CA SER A 85 -1.62 -4.30 -13.11
C SER A 85 -0.20 -4.68 -12.70
N ALA A 86 0.37 -5.74 -13.29
CA ALA A 86 1.76 -6.14 -13.04
C ALA A 86 2.79 -5.01 -13.30
N LYS A 87 2.43 -3.98 -14.10
CA LYS A 87 3.29 -2.82 -14.36
C LYS A 87 3.30 -1.80 -13.20
N PHE A 88 2.18 -1.67 -12.49
CA PHE A 88 1.98 -0.60 -11.52
C PHE A 88 1.86 -1.12 -10.09
N GLN A 89 1.36 -2.33 -9.90
CA GLN A 89 1.21 -3.01 -8.61
C GLN A 89 2.49 -2.99 -7.76
N PRO A 90 3.71 -3.23 -8.30
CA PRO A 90 4.93 -3.18 -7.47
C PRO A 90 5.25 -1.80 -6.90
N ASN A 91 4.66 -0.75 -7.45
CA ASN A 91 4.90 0.65 -7.07
C ASN A 91 3.77 1.22 -6.21
N ASN A 92 2.80 0.40 -5.81
CA ASN A 92 1.65 0.81 -5.00
C ASN A 92 1.44 -0.23 -3.89
N ASN A 93 1.88 0.11 -2.68
CA ASN A 93 1.87 -0.78 -1.51
C ASN A 93 0.54 -0.74 -0.72
N CYS A 94 0.53 -1.32 0.47
CA CYS A 94 -0.61 -1.32 1.39
C CYS A 94 -1.13 0.08 1.73
N TYR A 95 -0.25 1.08 1.84
CA TYR A 95 -0.64 2.46 2.14
C TYR A 95 -1.36 3.11 0.95
N ALA A 96 -0.81 2.96 -0.26
CA ALA A 96 -1.47 3.37 -1.50
C ALA A 96 -2.87 2.76 -1.63
N TYR A 97 -2.96 1.44 -1.43
CA TYR A 97 -4.21 0.70 -1.51
C TYR A 97 -5.24 1.17 -0.49
N SER A 98 -4.80 1.35 0.75
CA SER A 98 -5.68 1.78 1.85
C SER A 98 -6.19 3.20 1.65
N CYS A 99 -5.39 4.09 1.07
CA CYS A 99 -5.85 5.44 0.69
C CYS A 99 -6.69 5.45 -0.61
N ASN A 100 -6.81 4.32 -1.31
CA ASN A 100 -7.38 4.20 -2.65
C ASN A 100 -6.79 5.21 -3.65
N ILE A 101 -5.47 5.37 -3.62
CA ILE A 101 -4.71 6.26 -4.51
C ILE A 101 -3.50 5.48 -4.99
N THR A 102 -3.26 5.42 -6.31
CA THR A 102 -2.02 4.88 -6.87
C THR A 102 -1.10 6.01 -7.31
N PRO A 103 -0.16 6.47 -6.46
CA PRO A 103 0.82 7.49 -6.84
C PRO A 103 1.94 6.91 -7.72
N ASN A 104 2.08 5.58 -7.76
CA ASN A 104 3.10 4.85 -8.52
C ASN A 104 4.54 5.18 -8.11
N THR A 105 4.77 5.31 -6.81
CA THR A 105 6.01 5.80 -6.17
C THR A 105 6.42 4.98 -4.95
N PHE A 106 5.67 3.92 -4.62
CA PHE A 106 5.75 3.15 -3.37
C PHE A 106 5.66 4.07 -2.14
N PRO A 107 4.45 4.60 -1.85
CA PRO A 107 4.29 5.68 -0.88
C PRO A 107 4.50 5.22 0.55
N GLN A 108 4.86 6.16 1.41
CA GLN A 108 4.86 5.94 2.85
C GLN A 108 4.17 7.10 3.58
N PRO A 109 3.61 6.86 4.77
CA PRO A 109 3.02 7.90 5.60
C PRO A 109 3.95 9.10 5.79
N GLY A 110 3.43 10.29 5.54
CA GLY A 110 4.08 11.58 5.79
C GLY A 110 5.02 12.04 4.69
N ARG A 111 5.39 11.19 3.72
CA ARG A 111 6.48 11.54 2.78
C ARG A 111 6.13 12.76 1.96
N ALA A 112 4.90 12.85 1.44
CA ALA A 112 4.45 13.99 0.64
C ALA A 112 4.48 15.29 1.45
N THR A 113 4.23 15.19 2.74
CA THR A 113 4.13 16.30 3.69
C THR A 113 5.43 16.55 4.48
N GLY A 114 6.54 15.95 4.03
CA GLY A 114 7.89 16.22 4.52
C GLY A 114 8.33 15.39 5.72
N SER A 115 7.58 14.36 6.11
CA SER A 115 7.96 13.40 7.14
C SER A 115 8.43 12.08 6.51
N LEU A 116 9.71 11.74 6.69
CA LEU A 116 10.34 10.55 6.14
C LEU A 116 10.46 9.49 7.24
N LEU A 117 9.71 8.39 7.11
CA LEU A 117 9.97 7.20 7.94
C LEU A 117 11.34 6.62 7.60
N THR A 118 12.09 6.30 8.65
CA THR A 118 13.40 5.68 8.58
C THR A 118 13.41 4.36 9.35
N ALA A 119 14.47 3.56 9.19
CA ALA A 119 14.64 2.33 9.96
C ALA A 119 14.67 2.59 11.49
N ALA A 120 15.12 3.76 11.93
CA ALA A 120 15.12 4.12 13.35
C ALA A 120 13.70 4.29 13.89
N ASP A 121 12.77 4.81 13.08
CA ASP A 121 11.37 5.02 13.47
C ASP A 121 10.61 3.70 13.66
N MET A 122 11.12 2.61 13.08
CA MET A 122 10.57 1.27 13.22
C MET A 122 11.07 0.55 14.49
N THR A 123 11.95 1.17 15.28
CA THR A 123 12.46 0.58 16.52
C THR A 123 11.56 0.89 17.73
N GLY A 124 11.52 -0.01 18.70
CA GLY A 124 10.79 0.17 19.95
C GLY A 124 9.53 -0.69 20.05
N THR A 125 8.47 -0.11 20.60
CA THR A 125 7.21 -0.82 20.86
C THR A 125 6.19 -0.57 19.75
N VAL A 126 5.19 -1.45 19.63
CA VAL A 126 4.02 -1.23 18.74
C VAL A 126 3.39 0.15 18.99
N ALA A 127 3.31 0.57 20.25
CA ALA A 127 2.72 1.86 20.61
C ALA A 127 3.56 3.05 20.11
N SER A 128 4.89 3.02 20.31
CA SER A 128 5.77 4.11 19.89
C SER A 128 5.89 4.20 18.37
N VAL A 129 6.07 3.05 17.69
CA VAL A 129 6.17 2.99 16.23
C VAL A 129 4.82 3.37 15.60
N GLY A 130 3.72 2.83 16.13
CA GLY A 130 2.36 3.14 15.67
C GLY A 130 2.02 4.62 15.82
N ALA A 131 2.44 5.27 16.91
CA ALA A 131 2.25 6.70 17.10
C ALA A 131 2.98 7.53 16.03
N THR A 132 4.21 7.16 15.68
CA THR A 132 4.97 7.83 14.60
C THR A 132 4.29 7.63 13.24
N VAL A 133 4.00 6.38 12.87
CA VAL A 133 3.41 6.05 11.56
C VAL A 133 2.02 6.68 11.39
N SER A 134 1.15 6.57 12.40
CA SER A 134 -0.18 7.21 12.34
C SER A 134 -0.09 8.73 12.37
N GLY A 135 0.83 9.32 13.13
CA GLY A 135 1.05 10.78 13.14
C GLY A 135 1.50 11.30 11.78
N TYR A 136 2.35 10.55 11.07
CA TYR A 136 2.77 10.91 9.72
C TYR A 136 1.64 10.72 8.71
N ALA A 137 0.80 9.69 8.86
CA ALA A 137 -0.41 9.56 8.05
C ALA A 137 -1.41 10.69 8.30
N VAL A 138 -1.48 11.23 9.52
CA VAL A 138 -2.27 12.44 9.82
C VAL A 138 -1.73 13.66 9.08
N ASN A 139 -0.40 13.80 8.96
CA ASN A 139 0.19 14.90 8.18
C ASN A 139 -0.26 14.84 6.71
N ASP A 140 -0.39 13.64 6.13
CA ASP A 140 -0.92 13.43 4.78
C ASP A 140 -2.44 13.70 4.66
N GLY A 141 -3.15 13.84 5.78
CA GLY A 141 -4.56 14.20 5.84
C GLY A 141 -5.50 13.09 6.33
N LEU A 142 -4.99 11.93 6.74
CA LEU A 142 -5.82 10.93 7.42
C LEU A 142 -6.26 11.44 8.79
N GLN A 143 -7.37 10.91 9.28
CA GLN A 143 -7.91 11.28 10.60
C GLN A 143 -7.80 10.08 11.54
N PHE A 144 -7.20 10.27 12.71
CA PHE A 144 -7.20 9.24 13.74
C PHE A 144 -8.62 9.00 14.24
N VAL A 145 -9.04 7.73 14.33
CA VAL A 145 -10.40 7.36 14.71
C VAL A 145 -10.45 6.76 16.11
N GLY A 146 -9.54 5.83 16.41
CA GLY A 146 -9.50 5.15 17.71
C GLY A 146 -8.86 3.77 17.60
N THR A 147 -8.96 2.97 18.66
CA THR A 147 -8.31 1.66 18.76
C THR A 147 -9.31 0.52 18.93
N THR A 148 -10.60 0.83 18.91
CA THR A 148 -11.67 -0.17 19.02
C THR A 148 -12.68 -0.02 17.89
N MET A 149 -13.40 -1.10 17.58
CA MET A 149 -14.53 -1.04 16.65
C MET A 149 -15.63 -0.10 17.17
N THR A 150 -15.75 0.07 18.49
CA THR A 150 -16.65 1.04 19.11
C THR A 150 -16.28 2.48 18.77
N ASP A 151 -14.99 2.83 18.78
CA ASP A 151 -14.53 4.16 18.36
C ASP A 151 -14.84 4.40 16.88
N LEU A 152 -14.57 3.39 16.03
CA LEU A 152 -14.89 3.44 14.61
C LEU A 152 -16.37 3.70 14.36
N MET A 153 -17.25 2.94 15.02
CA MET A 153 -18.69 3.10 14.86
C MET A 153 -19.19 4.44 15.43
N SER A 154 -18.57 4.94 16.50
CA SER A 154 -18.85 6.26 17.07
C SER A 154 -18.45 7.37 16.10
N PHE A 155 -17.24 7.34 15.56
CA PHE A 155 -16.77 8.26 14.53
C PHE A 155 -17.68 8.22 13.30
N LYS A 156 -18.03 7.02 12.82
CA LYS A 156 -18.94 6.86 11.68
C LYS A 156 -20.26 7.58 11.95
N SER A 157 -20.83 7.42 13.14
CA SER A 157 -22.12 8.03 13.48
C SER A 157 -22.11 9.56 13.43
N THR A 158 -20.97 10.20 13.72
CA THR A 158 -20.83 11.66 13.67
C THR A 158 -20.50 12.21 12.27
N HIS A 159 -20.08 11.36 11.34
CA HIS A 159 -19.66 11.74 9.98
C HIS A 159 -20.64 11.27 8.88
N GLN A 160 -21.67 10.51 9.23
CA GLN A 160 -22.71 10.09 8.28
C GLN A 160 -23.47 11.31 7.70
N GLY A 161 -23.66 11.33 6.37
CA GLY A 161 -24.43 12.37 5.69
C GLY A 161 -23.64 13.66 5.39
N THR A 162 -22.32 13.64 5.52
CA THR A 162 -21.42 14.79 5.26
C THR A 162 -21.00 14.95 3.79
N THR A 163 -21.78 14.40 2.84
CA THR A 163 -21.40 14.41 1.42
C THR A 163 -21.40 15.83 0.83
N PRO A 164 -20.43 16.17 -0.05
CA PRO A 164 -20.58 17.31 -0.97
C PRO A 164 -21.84 17.14 -1.84
N PRO A 165 -22.51 18.23 -2.27
CA PRO A 165 -23.73 18.13 -3.07
C PRO A 165 -23.50 17.34 -4.37
N GLY A 166 -24.26 16.27 -4.60
CA GLY A 166 -24.29 15.55 -5.88
C GLY A 166 -24.11 14.02 -5.84
N LEU A 167 -23.82 13.42 -4.68
CA LEU A 167 -23.76 11.96 -4.52
C LEU A 167 -24.86 11.50 -3.54
N LEU A 168 -25.86 10.79 -4.07
CA LEU A 168 -27.15 10.49 -3.45
C LEU A 168 -27.07 9.72 -2.11
N GLY A 169 -27.85 10.15 -1.10
CA GLY A 169 -28.38 9.31 -0.02
C GLY A 169 -27.88 9.61 1.41
N ALA A 170 -28.82 9.81 2.34
CA ALA A 170 -28.55 9.70 3.78
C ALA A 170 -27.93 8.33 4.07
N GLY A 171 -26.71 8.29 4.59
CA GLY A 171 -25.95 7.04 4.80
C GLY A 171 -24.60 6.96 4.08
N ASN A 172 -24.25 7.94 3.22
CA ASN A 172 -22.91 8.02 2.66
C ASN A 172 -21.93 8.67 3.65
N LEU A 173 -20.86 7.95 3.94
CA LEU A 173 -19.68 8.44 4.65
C LEU A 173 -18.78 9.15 3.63
N GLY A 174 -18.34 10.37 3.93
CA GLY A 174 -17.47 11.17 3.05
C GLY A 174 -16.02 10.67 3.02
N GLY A 175 -15.80 9.37 2.81
CA GLY A 175 -14.52 8.69 2.92
C GLY A 175 -14.67 7.25 3.36
N HIS A 176 -13.56 6.62 3.74
CA HIS A 176 -13.53 5.22 4.19
C HIS A 176 -12.56 5.00 5.34
N PHE A 177 -12.77 3.92 6.09
CA PHE A 177 -11.89 3.53 7.19
C PHE A 177 -10.71 2.69 6.71
N VAL A 178 -9.61 2.82 7.43
CA VAL A 178 -8.42 1.99 7.29
C VAL A 178 -7.94 1.55 8.69
N ALA A 179 -7.19 0.45 8.75
CA ALA A 179 -6.58 -0.06 9.96
C ALA A 179 -5.07 -0.12 9.79
N LEU A 180 -4.35 0.30 10.83
CA LEU A 180 -2.89 0.27 10.90
C LEU A 180 -2.45 -0.88 11.79
N MET A 181 -1.58 -1.73 11.26
CA MET A 181 -0.88 -2.77 11.99
C MET A 181 0.63 -2.51 11.94
N ILE A 182 1.34 -2.83 13.02
CA ILE A 182 2.75 -2.49 13.22
C ILE A 182 3.53 -3.72 13.60
N SER A 183 4.65 -3.95 12.93
CA SER A 183 5.66 -4.92 13.34
C SER A 183 6.97 -4.17 13.59
N PRO A 184 7.31 -3.84 14.86
CA PRO A 184 8.57 -3.18 15.15
C PRO A 184 9.78 -4.02 14.71
N ALA A 185 10.94 -3.37 14.57
CA ALA A 185 12.22 -4.03 14.31
C ALA A 185 12.53 -5.07 15.38
N GLY A 186 13.14 -6.19 14.98
CA GLY A 186 13.40 -7.32 15.87
C GLY A 186 14.67 -8.12 15.52
N ASP A 187 14.95 -9.13 16.35
CA ASP A 187 16.27 -9.77 16.46
C ASP A 187 16.70 -10.63 15.25
N ALA A 188 15.79 -10.96 14.34
CA ALA A 188 16.05 -11.82 13.18
C ALA A 188 16.38 -11.04 11.89
N ASN A 189 17.10 -9.91 12.01
CA ASN A 189 17.32 -8.96 10.90
C ASN A 189 16.01 -8.38 10.31
N TRP A 190 14.94 -8.34 11.10
CA TRP A 190 13.71 -7.68 10.67
C TRP A 190 13.84 -6.17 10.93
N PRO A 191 13.85 -5.32 9.89
CA PRO A 191 14.04 -3.88 10.05
C PRO A 191 12.82 -3.18 10.66
N GLY A 192 11.70 -3.90 10.83
CA GLY A 192 10.42 -3.34 11.21
C GLY A 192 9.64 -2.88 9.98
N ASP A 193 8.31 -2.86 10.12
CA ASP A 193 7.38 -2.55 9.04
C ASP A 193 6.01 -2.13 9.60
N TYR A 194 5.19 -1.56 8.72
CA TYR A 194 3.78 -1.28 8.97
C TYR A 194 2.92 -1.88 7.87
N HIS A 195 1.67 -2.20 8.20
CA HIS A 195 0.71 -2.72 7.25
C HIS A 195 -0.61 -1.99 7.39
N TRP A 196 -1.34 -1.89 6.28
CA TRP A 196 -2.62 -1.22 6.23
C TRP A 196 -3.69 -2.11 5.60
N ALA A 197 -4.88 -2.08 6.18
CA ALA A 197 -6.08 -2.67 5.61
C ALA A 197 -7.16 -1.61 5.39
N ARG A 198 -7.96 -1.76 4.33
CA ARG A 198 -9.06 -0.87 3.95
C ARG A 198 -10.41 -1.50 4.28
N CYS A 199 -11.33 -0.72 4.84
CA CYS A 199 -12.70 -1.16 5.04
C CYS A 199 -13.51 -0.99 3.75
N ASP A 200 -13.90 -2.10 3.13
CA ASP A 200 -14.66 -2.14 1.88
C ASP A 200 -16.15 -1.84 2.06
N ASN A 201 -16.64 -1.83 3.31
CA ASN A 201 -18.03 -1.52 3.63
C ASN A 201 -18.13 -0.41 4.70
N SER A 202 -17.39 0.68 4.49
CA SER A 202 -17.31 1.80 5.44
C SER A 202 -18.67 2.47 5.71
N SER A 203 -19.55 2.55 4.69
CA SER A 203 -20.92 3.04 4.85
C SER A 203 -21.85 2.02 5.54
N GLY A 204 -21.50 0.74 5.57
CA GLY A 204 -22.26 -0.34 6.22
C GLY A 204 -21.67 -0.77 7.56
N GLY A 205 -21.62 -2.07 7.85
CA GLY A 205 -21.19 -2.57 9.16
C GLY A 205 -19.68 -2.49 9.42
N CYS A 206 -18.89 -2.02 8.44
CA CYS A 206 -17.43 -2.12 8.42
C CYS A 206 -16.91 -3.51 8.83
N ASN A 207 -17.55 -4.53 8.27
CA ASN A 207 -17.35 -5.95 8.54
C ASN A 207 -16.73 -6.71 7.35
N SER A 208 -16.14 -5.96 6.40
CA SER A 208 -15.43 -6.48 5.23
C SER A 208 -14.25 -5.58 4.99
N TRP A 209 -13.06 -6.19 4.97
CA TRP A 209 -11.80 -5.48 4.83
C TRP A 209 -10.91 -6.20 3.83
N SER A 210 -9.99 -5.43 3.25
CA SER A 210 -9.02 -5.91 2.29
C SER A 210 -7.65 -5.28 2.51
N GLN A 211 -6.64 -5.95 2.02
CA GLN A 211 -5.24 -5.60 2.23
C GLN A 211 -4.42 -5.91 0.98
N LYS A 212 -3.23 -5.33 0.95
CA LYS A 212 -2.22 -5.64 -0.07
C LYS A 212 -0.88 -5.94 0.60
N ASP A 213 -0.43 -7.18 0.51
CA ASP A 213 0.85 -7.60 1.06
C ASP A 213 1.99 -7.28 0.10
N GLY A 214 2.83 -6.31 0.43
CA GLY A 214 4.01 -5.95 -0.37
C GLY A 214 3.74 -5.86 -1.87
N ASN A 215 4.29 -6.81 -2.63
CA ASN A 215 4.14 -6.92 -4.09
C ASN A 215 3.00 -7.84 -4.54
N ASP A 216 2.30 -8.52 -3.63
CA ASP A 216 1.21 -9.43 -3.95
C ASP A 216 -0.07 -8.70 -4.36
N GLN A 217 -0.99 -9.48 -4.91
CA GLN A 217 -2.30 -8.99 -5.33
C GLN A 217 -3.12 -8.59 -4.10
N VAL A 218 -4.00 -7.60 -4.30
CA VAL A 218 -4.97 -7.23 -3.29
C VAL A 218 -5.86 -8.44 -2.96
N THR A 219 -6.13 -8.64 -1.68
CA THR A 219 -6.96 -9.72 -1.16
C THR A 219 -7.84 -9.23 -0.02
N ASN A 220 -8.99 -9.87 0.20
CA ASN A 220 -9.84 -9.69 1.37
C ASN A 220 -9.63 -10.76 2.45
N PHE A 221 -8.50 -11.47 2.37
CA PHE A 221 -8.06 -12.46 3.34
C PHE A 221 -6.91 -11.94 4.20
N ASP A 222 -6.89 -12.37 5.46
CA ASP A 222 -5.77 -12.23 6.37
C ASP A 222 -4.61 -13.18 5.96
N PHE A 223 -3.48 -13.16 6.68
CA PHE A 223 -2.32 -13.98 6.32
C PHE A 223 -2.52 -15.48 6.56
N ALA A 224 -3.59 -15.89 7.23
CA ALA A 224 -4.01 -17.28 7.35
C ALA A 224 -5.04 -17.69 6.29
N GLY A 225 -5.43 -16.80 5.37
CA GLY A 225 -6.41 -17.06 4.33
C GLY A 225 -7.87 -16.92 4.78
N SER A 226 -8.14 -16.33 5.94
CA SER A 226 -9.49 -16.12 6.46
C SER A 226 -10.03 -14.73 6.06
N PRO A 227 -11.33 -14.58 5.72
CA PRO A 227 -11.89 -13.27 5.41
C PRO A 227 -11.70 -12.26 6.55
N ILE A 228 -11.27 -11.04 6.25
CA ILE A 228 -11.04 -10.02 7.27
C ILE A 228 -12.37 -9.32 7.59
N THR A 229 -12.94 -9.63 8.75
CA THR A 229 -14.14 -8.95 9.27
C THR A 229 -13.81 -7.85 10.28
N ASP A 230 -12.71 -8.01 11.03
CA ASP A 230 -12.22 -7.06 12.01
C ASP A 230 -10.67 -7.13 12.05
N PRO A 231 -9.95 -6.11 11.54
CA PRO A 231 -8.50 -6.08 11.53
C PRO A 231 -7.85 -6.21 12.92
N SER A 232 -8.54 -5.82 14.00
CA SER A 232 -8.00 -5.93 15.35
C SER A 232 -7.90 -7.36 15.88
N THR A 233 -8.58 -8.31 15.22
CA THR A 233 -8.61 -9.74 15.60
C THR A 233 -8.19 -10.70 14.49
N ALA A 234 -7.94 -10.19 13.28
CA ALA A 234 -7.48 -10.98 12.14
C ALA A 234 -6.03 -11.46 12.30
N ASN A 235 -5.65 -12.49 11.53
CA ASN A 235 -4.28 -13.01 11.55
C ASN A 235 -3.35 -12.16 10.69
N TRP A 236 -2.41 -11.49 11.34
CA TRP A 236 -1.35 -10.71 10.69
C TRP A 236 0.04 -11.30 10.94
N THR A 237 0.13 -12.62 11.08
CA THR A 237 1.40 -13.33 11.16
C THR A 237 1.71 -13.99 9.82
N VAL A 238 2.82 -13.58 9.22
CA VAL A 238 3.30 -14.08 7.93
C VAL A 238 4.63 -14.79 8.12
N ASN A 239 4.80 -15.88 7.37
CA ASN A 239 6.08 -16.57 7.22
C ASN A 239 6.83 -15.98 6.02
N GLN A 240 7.90 -15.25 6.28
CA GLN A 240 8.77 -14.61 5.28
C GLN A 240 9.78 -15.57 4.64
N GLY A 241 9.67 -16.87 4.95
CA GLY A 241 10.56 -17.92 4.46
C GLY A 241 11.83 -18.08 5.28
N PRO A 242 12.81 -18.86 4.80
CA PRO A 242 13.96 -19.26 5.59
C PRO A 242 14.89 -18.07 5.88
N VAL A 243 15.32 -17.96 7.15
CA VAL A 243 16.32 -16.98 7.57
C VAL A 243 17.65 -17.28 6.88
N SER A 244 18.29 -16.25 6.33
CA SER A 244 19.55 -16.36 5.60
C SER A 244 20.68 -16.98 6.44
N ALA A 245 21.59 -17.70 5.76
CA ALA A 245 22.76 -18.29 6.38
C ALA A 245 23.63 -17.19 7.03
N GLY A 246 23.86 -17.28 8.34
CA GLY A 246 24.64 -16.30 9.11
C GLY A 246 23.88 -15.61 10.25
N SER A 247 22.56 -15.78 10.32
CA SER A 247 21.76 -15.38 11.50
C SER A 247 21.86 -16.43 12.63
N PRO A 248 21.72 -16.05 13.91
CA PRO A 248 21.57 -16.99 15.03
C PRO A 248 20.44 -18.01 14.84
N SER A 249 19.46 -17.69 13.98
CA SER A 249 18.31 -18.52 13.63
C SER A 249 18.44 -19.17 12.24
N ALA A 250 19.66 -19.33 11.72
CA ALA A 250 19.87 -19.95 10.41
C ALA A 250 19.22 -21.35 10.33
N GLY A 251 18.34 -21.54 9.34
CA GLY A 251 17.59 -22.79 9.14
C GLY A 251 16.18 -22.81 9.75
N SER A 252 15.75 -21.77 10.47
CA SER A 252 14.34 -21.55 10.79
C SER A 252 13.70 -20.57 9.81
N ASP A 253 12.37 -20.62 9.72
CA ASP A 253 11.58 -19.62 9.00
C ASP A 253 11.48 -18.31 9.80
N GLN A 254 11.53 -17.17 9.10
CA GLN A 254 11.31 -15.85 9.68
C GLN A 254 9.80 -15.61 9.80
N LEU A 255 9.28 -15.72 11.02
CA LEU A 255 7.90 -15.36 11.32
C LEU A 255 7.84 -13.89 11.72
N VAL A 256 7.02 -13.12 11.02
CA VAL A 256 6.76 -11.70 11.29
C VAL A 256 5.31 -11.57 11.70
N SER A 257 5.05 -10.88 12.81
CA SER A 257 3.69 -10.61 13.29
C SER A 257 3.47 -9.11 13.39
N TYR A 258 2.42 -8.63 12.73
CA TYR A 258 1.97 -7.26 12.87
C TYR A 258 0.88 -7.19 13.94
N ALA A 259 1.06 -6.30 14.90
CA ALA A 259 0.04 -6.04 15.91
C ALA A 259 -0.86 -4.89 15.46
N PHE A 260 -2.17 -5.03 15.61
CA PHE A 260 -3.11 -3.94 15.41
C PHE A 260 -2.77 -2.75 16.32
N TYR A 261 -2.76 -1.56 15.75
CA TYR A 261 -2.51 -0.32 16.48
C TYR A 261 -3.76 0.58 16.53
N CYS A 262 -4.30 0.99 15.38
CA CYS A 262 -5.47 1.88 15.35
C CYS A 262 -6.29 1.78 14.06
N TYR A 263 -7.50 2.34 14.13
CA TYR A 263 -8.31 2.75 13.00
C TYR A 263 -8.03 4.21 12.64
N MET A 264 -8.07 4.50 11.34
CA MET A 264 -8.01 5.84 10.80
C MET A 264 -9.07 6.01 9.69
N PHE A 265 -9.33 7.24 9.31
CA PHE A 265 -10.30 7.60 8.28
C PHE A 265 -9.60 8.37 7.15
N VAL A 266 -9.88 7.98 5.91
CA VAL A 266 -9.40 8.63 4.69
C VAL A 266 -10.55 9.46 4.13
N PRO A 267 -10.51 10.80 4.21
CA PRO A 267 -11.58 11.65 3.69
C PRO A 267 -11.67 11.61 2.16
N SER A 268 -12.88 11.66 1.62
CA SER A 268 -13.12 11.75 0.17
C SER A 268 -12.71 13.10 -0.43
N SER A 269 -12.42 14.10 0.40
CA SER A 269 -11.78 15.35 -0.02
C SER A 269 -10.35 15.15 -0.51
N GLY A 270 -9.76 13.98 -0.25
CA GLY A 270 -8.41 13.60 -0.63
C GLY A 270 -7.42 13.66 0.52
N VAL A 271 -6.32 12.92 0.34
CA VAL A 271 -5.11 12.91 1.17
C VAL A 271 -3.90 13.04 0.23
N ASP A 272 -2.80 13.56 0.74
CA ASP A 272 -1.58 13.77 -0.05
C ASP A 272 -0.57 12.67 0.26
N ILE A 273 -0.39 11.73 -0.67
CA ILE A 273 0.55 10.62 -0.51
C ILE A 273 1.51 10.57 -1.69
N ILE A 274 2.78 10.28 -1.38
CA ILE A 274 3.79 9.99 -2.38
C ILE A 274 4.69 8.89 -1.93
#